data_AF-Q9ZWB7-F1
#
_entry.id   AF-Q9ZWB7-F1
#
_cell.length_a   1.000
_cell.length_b   1.000
_cell.length_c   1.000
_cell.angle_alpha   90.00
_cell.angle_beta   90.00
_cell.angle_gamma   90.00
#
_symmetry.space_group_name_H-M   'P 1'
#
loop_
_entity.id
_entity.type
_entity.pdbx_description
1 polymer ?
#
loop_
_entity_poly.entity_id
_entity_poly.type
_entity_poly.pdbx_seq_one_letter_code
_entity_poly.pdbx_strand_id
1 'polypeptide(L)'
;MSMASLYRRSLSPPAIDFASFEGKQIFNEALQKGTMEGFFGLISYFQTQSEPAFCGLASLSMVLNSLSIDPGRKWKGPWRWFDESMLECCEPLEIVKDKGISFGKVVCLAHSSGAKVEAFRTNQSTIDDFRKYVVKCSTSDNCHMISTYHRQVLKQTGTGHFSPIGGYNAERDMALILDVARFKYPPHWVPLKLLWDAMDSIDQSTGRRRGFMLISRPHREPGLLYTLSCKDESWISIAKYLKEDVPRLVSSQHVDTIERILYVVFKSLPANFNQFIKWMAEIRRTEDVNQNLSSEEKSRLKLKQELLKQVQETKLFKHVDKFLSSVYEDNLPYVAAKVYCDGDEILSGYESDESCCKETCVKCIKGLGEEKVTVVAYPSGNDVFTALLLALPPQTWSGIKDQSLLQEMKQLISMVSHPTLLQQEVLHLRRQLEMLKRCQENKEDEELSAPA
;
A
#
# COMPACT_ATOMS: atom_id res chain seq x y z
N MET A 1 -18.33 -11.72 37.42
CA MET A 1 -17.51 -10.64 38.01
C MET A 1 -17.66 -9.44 37.10
N SER A 2 -17.99 -8.25 37.62
CA SER A 2 -17.95 -7.03 36.79
C SER A 2 -16.52 -6.83 36.30
N MET A 3 -16.32 -6.74 34.98
CA MET A 3 -15.01 -6.33 34.47
C MET A 3 -14.74 -4.92 34.98
N ALA A 4 -13.61 -4.74 35.67
CA ALA A 4 -13.18 -3.42 36.09
C ALA A 4 -13.07 -2.51 34.87
N SER A 5 -13.71 -1.34 34.94
CA SER A 5 -13.73 -0.39 33.82
C SER A 5 -12.32 -0.08 33.32
N LEU A 6 -12.21 0.05 32.00
CA LEU A 6 -10.99 0.54 31.34
C LEU A 6 -11.07 2.03 31.00
N TYR A 7 -12.15 2.71 31.38
CA TYR A 7 -12.36 4.13 31.13
C TYR A 7 -11.34 4.99 31.88
N ARG A 8 -10.58 5.80 31.14
CA ARG A 8 -9.66 6.86 31.62
C ARG A 8 -8.86 6.45 32.85
N ARG A 9 -8.04 5.40 32.71
CA ARG A 9 -7.18 4.93 33.79
C ARG A 9 -6.10 5.96 34.10
N SER A 10 -5.76 6.09 35.38
CA SER A 10 -4.65 6.94 35.80
C SER A 10 -3.32 6.42 35.25
N LEU A 11 -2.48 7.35 34.81
CA LEU A 11 -1.09 7.05 34.48
C LEU A 11 -0.30 6.83 35.75
N SER A 12 0.54 5.79 35.76
CA SER A 12 1.43 5.51 36.89
C SER A 12 2.81 6.12 36.62
N PRO A 13 3.47 6.71 37.64
CA PRO A 13 4.85 7.17 37.49
C PRO A 13 5.79 6.06 36.97
N PRO A 14 6.73 6.40 36.07
CA PRO A 14 7.15 7.76 35.71
C PRO A 14 6.41 8.38 34.51
N ALA A 15 5.27 7.82 34.07
CA ALA A 15 4.49 8.45 33.00
C ALA A 15 3.84 9.75 33.48
N ILE A 16 3.92 10.80 32.67
CA ILE A 16 3.39 12.14 32.98
C ILE A 16 2.31 12.49 31.97
N ASP A 17 1.11 12.80 32.46
CA ASP A 17 -0.02 13.24 31.62
C ASP A 17 0.36 14.51 30.84
N PHE A 18 0.16 14.50 29.53
CA PHE A 18 0.42 15.64 28.64
C PHE A 18 -0.30 16.91 29.09
N ALA A 19 -1.52 16.79 29.62
CA ALA A 19 -2.34 17.93 30.04
C ALA A 19 -2.04 18.42 31.46
N SER A 20 -1.20 17.71 32.22
CA SER A 20 -0.75 18.15 33.55
C SER A 20 0.13 19.40 33.49
N PHE A 21 0.35 20.06 34.63
CA PHE A 21 1.27 21.19 34.73
C PHE A 21 2.68 20.81 34.24
N GLU A 22 3.21 19.68 34.71
CA GLU A 22 4.50 19.16 34.30
C GLU A 22 4.53 18.78 32.82
N GLY A 23 3.48 18.12 32.31
CA GLY A 23 3.35 17.76 30.90
C GLY A 23 3.40 18.96 29.95
N LYS A 24 2.75 20.07 30.33
CA LYS A 24 2.81 21.34 29.60
C LYS A 24 4.19 21.98 29.65
N GLN A 25 4.88 21.89 30.78
CA GLN A 25 6.25 22.37 30.91
C GLN A 25 7.20 21.60 29.98
N ILE A 26 7.12 20.27 29.98
CA ILE A 26 7.93 19.41 29.10
C ILE A 26 7.67 19.73 27.62
N PHE A 27 6.40 19.97 27.25
CA PHE A 27 6.02 20.39 25.90
C PHE A 27 6.65 21.72 25.52
N ASN A 28 6.57 22.74 26.39
CA ASN A 28 7.14 24.05 26.11
C ASN A 28 8.67 23.98 25.94
N GLU A 29 9.35 23.22 26.79
CA GLU A 29 10.80 22.98 26.69
C GLU A 29 11.15 22.31 25.35
N ALA A 30 10.42 21.26 24.94
CA ALA A 30 10.64 20.58 23.66
C ALA A 30 10.33 21.49 22.45
N LEU A 31 9.25 22.27 22.53
CA LEU A 31 8.86 23.21 21.48
C LEU A 31 9.92 24.29 21.26
N GLN A 32 10.47 24.85 22.34
CA GLN A 32 11.55 25.84 22.26
C GLN A 32 12.84 25.29 21.63
N LYS A 33 13.03 23.96 21.64
CA LYS A 33 14.18 23.28 21.03
C LYS A 33 13.88 22.76 19.62
N GLY A 34 12.68 22.97 19.08
CA GLY A 34 12.28 22.52 17.75
C GLY A 34 12.07 21.01 17.64
N THR A 35 11.83 20.30 18.75
CA THR A 35 11.61 18.84 18.78
C THR A 35 10.13 18.50 19.00
N MET A 36 9.24 19.36 18.51
CA MET A 36 7.79 19.17 18.48
C MET A 36 7.20 19.40 17.07
N GLU A 37 8.01 19.49 16.02
CA GLU A 37 7.51 19.75 14.65
C GLU A 37 6.57 18.64 14.16
N GLY A 38 6.89 17.38 14.48
CA GLY A 38 6.05 16.23 14.17
C GLY A 38 4.68 16.26 14.88
N PHE A 39 4.58 16.95 16.03
CA PHE A 39 3.36 17.04 16.82
C PHE A 39 2.23 17.73 16.06
N PHE A 40 2.53 18.84 15.39
CA PHE A 40 1.50 19.68 14.76
C PHE A 40 0.79 18.96 13.62
N GLY A 41 1.53 18.21 12.82
CA GLY A 41 0.94 17.29 11.84
C GLY A 41 0.05 16.27 12.53
N LEU A 42 0.62 15.47 13.44
CA LEU A 42 -0.09 14.34 14.05
C LEU A 42 -1.34 14.74 14.85
N ILE A 43 -1.30 15.86 15.58
CA ILE A 43 -2.43 16.28 16.42
C ILE A 43 -3.64 16.72 15.58
N SER A 44 -3.40 17.23 14.37
CA SER A 44 -4.45 17.66 13.43
C SER A 44 -5.29 16.47 12.93
N TYR A 45 -4.74 15.26 13.04
CA TYR A 45 -5.37 14.01 12.62
C TYR A 45 -5.58 13.04 13.79
N PHE A 46 -5.45 13.49 15.04
CA PHE A 46 -5.48 12.61 16.21
C PHE A 46 -6.87 12.02 16.47
N GLN A 47 -6.98 10.71 16.24
CA GLN A 47 -8.23 9.96 16.38
C GLN A 47 -8.19 8.95 17.52
N THR A 48 -9.37 8.49 17.92
CA THR A 48 -9.52 7.34 18.81
C THR A 48 -9.66 6.10 17.93
N GLN A 49 -8.93 5.03 18.24
CA GLN A 49 -9.11 3.76 17.56
C GLN A 49 -10.57 3.30 17.64
N SER A 50 -11.15 2.90 16.51
CA SER A 50 -12.57 2.58 16.39
C SER A 50 -12.93 1.24 17.06
N GLU A 51 -11.99 0.29 17.06
CA GLU A 51 -12.11 -1.01 17.72
C GLU A 51 -10.97 -1.21 18.73
N PRO A 52 -11.17 -1.96 19.84
CA PRO A 52 -10.12 -2.20 20.84
C PRO A 52 -8.83 -2.83 20.28
N ALA A 53 -8.92 -3.57 19.17
CA ALA A 53 -7.79 -4.22 18.51
C ALA A 53 -7.12 -3.34 17.43
N PHE A 54 -7.71 -2.21 17.05
CA PHE A 54 -7.29 -1.40 15.90
C PHE A 54 -6.18 -0.38 16.18
N CYS A 55 -5.47 -0.48 17.30
CA CYS A 55 -4.41 0.49 17.62
C CYS A 55 -3.34 0.66 16.52
N GLY A 56 -2.98 -0.43 15.82
CA GLY A 56 -2.08 -0.37 14.67
C GLY A 56 -2.66 0.40 13.49
N LEU A 57 -3.93 0.15 13.14
CA LEU A 57 -4.63 0.82 12.04
C LEU A 57 -4.89 2.29 12.35
N ALA A 58 -5.29 2.60 13.59
CA ALA A 58 -5.52 3.97 14.05
C ALA A 58 -4.23 4.80 14.01
N SER A 59 -3.13 4.24 14.53
CA SER A 59 -1.82 4.89 14.47
C SER A 59 -1.39 5.14 13.02
N LEU A 60 -1.56 4.14 12.15
CA LEU A 60 -1.15 4.24 10.75
C LEU A 60 -2.00 5.26 9.98
N SER A 61 -3.33 5.23 10.10
CA SER A 61 -4.21 6.21 9.45
C SER A 61 -3.91 7.65 9.89
N MET A 62 -3.68 7.87 11.20
CA MET A 62 -3.21 9.17 11.69
C MET A 62 -1.95 9.65 10.96
N VAL A 63 -0.94 8.78 10.84
CA VAL A 63 0.34 9.13 10.20
C VAL A 63 0.19 9.35 8.70
N LEU A 64 -0.57 8.50 8.00
CA LEU A 64 -0.79 8.65 6.55
C LEU A 64 -1.54 9.95 6.21
N ASN A 65 -2.55 10.31 6.99
CA ASN A 65 -3.27 11.58 6.84
C ASN A 65 -2.38 12.78 7.20
N SER A 66 -1.57 12.69 8.27
CA SER A 66 -0.57 13.70 8.64
C SER A 66 0.44 13.98 7.54
N LEU A 67 0.91 12.92 6.88
CA LEU A 67 1.79 13.03 5.73
C LEU A 67 1.07 13.44 4.44
N SER A 68 -0.24 13.68 4.48
CA SER A 68 -1.12 13.94 3.32
C SER A 68 -0.86 13.00 2.15
N ILE A 69 -0.67 11.71 2.45
CA ILE A 69 -0.59 10.69 1.41
C ILE A 69 -2.01 10.48 0.90
N ASP A 70 -2.20 10.61 -0.40
CA ASP A 70 -3.49 10.37 -1.04
C ASP A 70 -3.77 8.85 -1.07
N PRO A 71 -4.88 8.36 -0.48
CA PRO A 71 -5.25 6.95 -0.58
C PRO A 71 -5.55 6.50 -2.01
N GLY A 72 -5.74 7.42 -2.95
CA GLY A 72 -6.01 7.13 -4.36
C GLY A 72 -7.36 6.44 -4.59
N ARG A 73 -8.25 6.48 -3.59
CA ARG A 73 -9.59 5.90 -3.62
C ARG A 73 -10.52 6.60 -2.64
N LYS A 74 -11.82 6.59 -2.95
CA LYS A 74 -12.87 7.17 -2.10
C LYS A 74 -13.05 6.35 -0.82
N TRP A 75 -13.17 7.05 0.31
CA TRP A 75 -13.62 6.51 1.58
C TRP A 75 -15.14 6.48 1.66
N LYS A 76 -15.76 7.67 1.60
CA LYS A 76 -17.20 7.88 1.71
C LYS A 76 -17.62 8.98 0.74
N GLY A 77 -18.63 8.75 -0.09
CA GLY A 77 -19.09 9.73 -1.06
C GLY A 77 -17.93 10.27 -1.92
N PRO A 78 -17.75 11.60 -2.04
CA PRO A 78 -16.63 12.18 -2.78
C PRO A 78 -15.31 12.23 -1.99
N TRP A 79 -15.32 11.87 -0.70
CA TRP A 79 -14.19 12.11 0.20
C TRP A 79 -13.12 11.02 0.07
N ARG A 80 -11.86 11.44 0.00
CA ARG A 80 -10.67 10.58 0.03
C ARG A 80 -9.93 10.83 1.34
N TRP A 81 -9.75 9.77 2.12
CA TRP A 81 -9.20 9.85 3.47
C TRP A 81 -8.69 8.49 3.89
N PHE A 82 -7.58 8.39 4.64
CA PHE A 82 -7.25 7.13 5.29
C PHE A 82 -8.08 6.96 6.55
N ASP A 83 -9.08 6.10 6.48
CA ASP A 83 -9.80 5.58 7.64
C ASP A 83 -9.30 4.17 7.99
N GLU A 84 -9.51 3.73 9.23
CA GLU A 84 -9.12 2.38 9.68
C GLU A 84 -9.73 1.29 8.79
N SER A 85 -10.96 1.48 8.31
CA SER A 85 -11.64 0.55 7.38
C SER A 85 -11.03 0.47 5.98
N MET A 86 -10.08 1.36 5.66
CA MET A 86 -9.36 1.35 4.40
C MET A 86 -7.98 0.71 4.50
N LEU A 87 -7.56 0.28 5.70
CA LEU A 87 -6.24 -0.30 5.92
C LEU A 87 -6.32 -1.83 5.93
N GLU A 88 -6.73 -2.37 4.78
CA GLU A 88 -6.80 -3.81 4.51
C GLU A 88 -5.81 -4.16 3.40
N CYS A 89 -4.85 -5.02 3.73
CA CYS A 89 -3.85 -5.54 2.79
C CYS A 89 -3.71 -7.05 3.00
N CYS A 90 -2.96 -7.47 4.00
CA CYS A 90 -2.62 -8.89 4.14
C CYS A 90 -3.48 -9.65 5.16
N GLU A 91 -4.45 -8.98 5.76
CA GLU A 91 -5.33 -9.55 6.77
C GLU A 91 -6.69 -8.86 6.69
N PRO A 92 -7.79 -9.62 6.55
CA PRO A 92 -9.14 -9.10 6.64
C PRO A 92 -9.40 -8.35 7.95
N LEU A 93 -10.18 -7.27 7.89
CA LEU A 93 -10.48 -6.44 9.06
C LEU A 93 -11.20 -7.20 10.19
N GLU A 94 -11.98 -8.22 9.84
CA GLU A 94 -12.66 -9.11 10.79
C GLU A 94 -11.65 -9.88 11.65
N ILE A 95 -10.56 -10.35 11.04
CA ILE A 95 -9.47 -11.04 11.76
C ILE A 95 -8.68 -10.03 12.60
N VAL A 96 -8.42 -8.83 12.06
CA VAL A 96 -7.77 -7.76 12.82
C VAL A 96 -8.62 -7.34 14.04
N LYS A 97 -9.95 -7.36 13.92
CA LYS A 97 -10.86 -7.00 15.01
C LYS A 97 -10.82 -8.00 16.15
N ASP A 98 -10.64 -9.29 15.85
CA ASP A 98 -10.52 -10.36 16.82
C ASP A 98 -9.11 -10.44 17.45
N LYS A 99 -8.06 -10.39 16.61
CA LYS A 99 -6.68 -10.74 17.03
C LYS A 99 -5.73 -9.56 17.11
N GLY A 100 -6.13 -8.40 16.61
CA GLY A 100 -5.21 -7.29 16.34
C GLY A 100 -4.35 -7.54 15.11
N ILE A 101 -3.28 -6.77 15.00
CA ILE A 101 -2.38 -6.80 13.85
C ILE A 101 -0.91 -6.85 14.30
N SER A 102 -0.09 -7.65 13.63
CA SER A 102 1.33 -7.77 13.93
C SER A 102 2.14 -6.58 13.39
N PHE A 103 3.35 -6.39 13.91
CA PHE A 103 4.21 -5.30 13.46
C PHE A 103 4.57 -5.43 11.97
N GLY A 104 4.90 -6.64 11.49
CA GLY A 104 5.17 -6.88 10.07
C GLY A 104 3.98 -6.52 9.18
N LYS A 105 2.76 -6.86 9.59
CA LYS A 105 1.53 -6.51 8.86
C LYS A 105 1.26 -5.00 8.83
N VAL A 106 1.54 -4.26 9.91
CA VAL A 106 1.42 -2.79 9.92
C VAL A 106 2.45 -2.15 8.98
N VAL A 107 3.69 -2.64 8.97
CA VAL A 107 4.73 -2.19 8.03
C VAL A 107 4.28 -2.47 6.59
N CYS A 108 3.68 -3.63 6.35
CA CYS A 108 3.13 -3.97 5.04
C CYS A 108 2.05 -2.98 4.61
N LEU A 109 1.06 -2.72 5.48
CA LEU A 109 0.01 -1.75 5.21
C LEU A 109 0.56 -0.36 4.89
N ALA A 110 1.57 0.11 5.61
CA ALA A 110 2.17 1.42 5.39
C ALA A 110 2.78 1.56 3.99
N HIS A 111 3.53 0.54 3.54
CA HIS A 111 4.08 0.51 2.19
C HIS A 111 3.00 0.36 1.10
N SER A 112 2.03 -0.53 1.29
CA SER A 112 0.91 -0.72 0.35
C SER A 112 0.04 0.54 0.22
N SER A 113 0.01 1.36 1.27
CA SER A 113 -0.64 2.68 1.29
C SER A 113 0.20 3.79 0.62
N GLY A 114 1.33 3.45 -0.01
CA GLY A 114 2.16 4.39 -0.77
C GLY A 114 3.22 5.13 0.06
N ALA A 115 3.38 4.81 1.34
CA ALA A 115 4.38 5.48 2.18
C ALA A 115 5.80 4.92 2.00
N LYS A 116 6.81 5.78 2.23
CA LYS A 116 8.18 5.31 2.44
C LYS A 116 8.34 4.92 3.90
N VAL A 117 8.75 3.67 4.14
CA VAL A 117 8.85 3.09 5.49
C VAL A 117 10.27 2.57 5.75
N GLU A 118 10.80 2.88 6.92
CA GLU A 118 12.00 2.25 7.50
C GLU A 118 11.58 1.64 8.84
N ALA A 119 11.70 0.32 9.01
CA ALA A 119 11.19 -0.38 10.19
C ALA A 119 12.27 -1.23 10.85
N PHE A 120 12.31 -1.17 12.19
CA PHE A 120 13.36 -1.78 12.99
C PHE A 120 12.75 -2.51 14.18
N ARG A 121 13.17 -3.76 14.40
CA ARG A 121 13.00 -4.41 15.71
C ARG A 121 14.10 -3.96 16.66
N THR A 122 13.86 -4.04 17.97
CA THR A 122 14.85 -3.63 18.96
C THR A 122 16.14 -4.46 18.89
N ASN A 123 16.10 -5.72 18.47
CA ASN A 123 17.31 -6.54 18.24
C ASN A 123 18.06 -6.23 16.94
N GLN A 124 17.52 -5.35 16.10
CA GLN A 124 18.13 -4.87 14.84
C GLN A 124 18.60 -3.41 14.97
N SER A 125 18.53 -2.85 16.16
CA SER A 125 18.85 -1.44 16.44
C SER A 125 19.40 -1.29 17.86
N THR A 126 19.71 -0.06 18.26
CA THR A 126 20.15 0.28 19.62
C THR A 126 19.27 1.40 20.17
N ILE A 127 19.27 1.59 21.49
CA ILE A 127 18.57 2.72 22.11
C ILE A 127 19.09 4.06 21.59
N ASP A 128 20.38 4.15 21.25
CA ASP A 128 20.98 5.38 20.73
C ASP A 128 20.53 5.66 19.30
N ASP A 129 20.40 4.63 18.46
CA ASP A 129 19.82 4.78 17.13
C ASP A 129 18.33 5.13 17.20
N PHE A 130 17.58 4.49 18.11
CA PHE A 130 16.19 4.87 18.39
C PHE A 130 16.08 6.34 18.81
N ARG A 131 16.95 6.83 19.70
CA ARG A 131 17.00 8.24 20.09
C ARG A 131 17.24 9.15 18.89
N LYS A 132 18.20 8.82 18.01
CA LYS A 132 18.45 9.58 16.77
C LYS A 132 17.20 9.63 15.88
N TYR A 133 16.50 8.51 15.74
CA TYR A 133 15.28 8.44 14.92
C TYR A 133 14.10 9.20 15.57
N VAL A 134 13.96 9.15 16.89
CA VAL A 134 12.97 9.95 17.62
C VAL A 134 13.22 11.43 17.41
N VAL A 135 14.47 11.89 17.50
CA VAL A 135 14.85 13.27 17.18
C VAL A 135 14.50 13.59 15.73
N LYS A 136 14.94 12.77 14.76
CA LYS A 136 14.66 12.96 13.32
C LYS A 136 13.16 13.16 13.04
N CYS A 137 12.29 12.33 13.62
CA CYS A 137 10.84 12.43 13.43
C CYS A 137 10.21 13.58 14.23
N SER A 138 10.82 13.99 15.35
CA SER A 138 10.31 15.08 16.18
C SER A 138 10.69 16.47 15.63
N THR A 139 11.75 16.55 14.82
CA THR A 139 12.21 17.78 14.15
C THR A 139 11.75 17.87 12.69
N SER A 140 10.84 16.99 12.26
CA SER A 140 10.35 16.94 10.87
C SER A 140 8.83 16.91 10.83
N ASP A 141 8.26 17.65 9.88
CA ASP A 141 6.84 17.61 9.52
C ASP A 141 6.52 16.51 8.48
N ASN A 142 7.55 15.93 7.85
CA ASN A 142 7.41 14.97 6.76
C ASN A 142 7.95 13.56 7.13
N CYS A 143 8.24 13.32 8.41
CA CYS A 143 8.66 12.02 8.91
C CYS A 143 8.08 11.78 10.30
N HIS A 144 7.25 10.75 10.44
CA HIS A 144 6.63 10.40 11.71
C HIS A 144 7.04 8.99 12.14
N MET A 145 7.01 8.75 13.44
CA MET A 145 7.34 7.46 14.02
C MET A 145 6.10 6.82 14.64
N ILE A 146 5.92 5.53 14.39
CA ILE A 146 5.02 4.67 15.17
C ILE A 146 5.88 3.69 15.96
N SER A 147 5.62 3.59 17.26
CA SER A 147 6.23 2.59 18.14
C SER A 147 5.22 1.48 18.45
N THR A 148 5.71 0.26 18.63
CA THR A 148 4.94 -0.85 19.21
C THR A 148 5.61 -1.32 20.48
N TYR A 149 4.88 -1.26 21.60
CA TYR A 149 5.41 -1.47 22.93
C TYR A 149 4.44 -2.27 23.80
N HIS A 150 4.96 -2.87 24.87
CA HIS A 150 4.14 -3.61 25.84
C HIS A 150 3.73 -2.72 27.01
N ARG A 151 2.42 -2.50 27.17
CA ARG A 151 1.85 -1.62 28.21
C ARG A 151 2.24 -1.98 29.65
N GLN A 152 2.40 -3.27 29.97
CA GLN A 152 2.76 -3.69 31.33
C GLN A 152 4.11 -3.13 31.79
N VAL A 153 5.08 -2.97 30.88
CA VAL A 153 6.38 -2.36 31.20
C VAL A 153 6.21 -0.89 31.60
N LEU A 154 5.22 -0.20 31.01
CA LEU A 154 4.81 1.16 31.39
C LEU A 154 3.87 1.19 32.61
N LYS A 155 3.66 0.06 33.31
CA LYS A 155 2.68 -0.10 34.40
C LYS A 155 1.24 0.25 33.96
N GLN A 156 0.95 0.05 32.68
CA GLN A 156 -0.36 0.28 32.08
C GLN A 156 -1.12 -1.03 31.87
N THR A 157 -2.43 -0.92 31.73
CA THR A 157 -3.33 -2.06 31.53
C THR A 157 -3.46 -2.42 30.05
N GLY A 158 -3.08 -3.65 29.73
CA GLY A 158 -3.14 -4.22 28.39
C GLY A 158 -1.82 -4.88 28.02
N THR A 159 -1.77 -5.45 26.81
CA THR A 159 -0.61 -6.17 26.28
C THR A 159 0.17 -5.27 25.30
N GLY A 160 0.32 -5.69 24.05
CA GLY A 160 0.95 -4.91 22.98
C GLY A 160 0.07 -3.74 22.54
N HIS A 161 0.70 -2.63 22.16
CA HIS A 161 0.02 -1.44 21.67
C HIS A 161 0.87 -0.67 20.67
N PHE A 162 0.23 -0.03 19.70
CA PHE A 162 0.85 0.86 18.73
C PHE A 162 0.45 2.30 19.03
N SER A 163 1.40 3.25 18.95
CA SER A 163 1.09 4.67 19.02
C SER A 163 2.13 5.51 18.25
N PRO A 164 1.71 6.63 17.63
CA PRO A 164 2.63 7.62 17.12
C PRO A 164 3.42 8.30 18.25
N ILE A 165 4.68 8.65 17.95
CA ILE A 165 5.50 9.51 18.81
C ILE A 165 5.32 10.95 18.34
N GLY A 166 4.77 11.78 19.22
CA GLY A 166 4.43 13.17 18.92
C GLY A 166 5.60 14.15 19.05
N GLY A 167 6.63 13.80 19.81
CA GLY A 167 7.75 14.70 20.04
C GLY A 167 8.73 14.17 21.09
N TYR A 168 9.77 14.95 21.35
CA TYR A 168 10.88 14.55 22.21
C TYR A 168 11.41 15.73 23.02
N ASN A 169 11.70 15.51 24.31
CA ASN A 169 12.41 16.45 25.15
C ASN A 169 13.80 15.87 25.46
N ALA A 170 14.85 16.48 24.90
CA ALA A 170 16.21 16.00 25.05
C ALA A 170 16.80 16.22 26.45
N GLU A 171 16.45 17.32 27.12
CA GLU A 171 16.97 17.66 28.45
C GLU A 171 16.44 16.68 29.52
N ARG A 172 15.23 16.16 29.32
CA ARG A 172 14.60 15.17 30.20
C ARG A 172 14.67 13.73 29.68
N ASP A 173 15.23 13.53 28.48
CA ASP A 173 15.21 12.28 27.72
C ASP A 173 13.82 11.60 27.70
N MET A 174 12.78 12.34 27.32
CA MET A 174 11.39 11.86 27.30
C MET A 174 10.74 11.95 25.92
N ALA A 175 9.94 10.93 25.58
CA ALA A 175 9.15 10.89 24.36
C ALA A 175 7.66 11.06 24.66
N LEU A 176 6.96 11.81 23.80
CA LEU A 176 5.51 11.99 23.88
C LEU A 176 4.81 10.88 23.10
N ILE A 177 4.03 10.05 23.79
CA ILE A 177 3.16 9.04 23.18
C ILE A 177 1.80 9.68 22.91
N LEU A 178 1.36 9.63 21.64
CA LEU A 178 -0.01 9.98 21.24
C LEU A 178 -0.88 8.73 21.26
N ASP A 179 -1.36 8.35 22.45
CA ASP A 179 -2.10 7.11 22.67
C ASP A 179 -3.46 7.11 21.94
N VAL A 180 -3.63 6.21 20.97
CA VAL A 180 -4.86 6.09 20.17
C VAL A 180 -5.98 5.37 20.91
N ALA A 181 -5.68 4.64 21.99
CA ALA A 181 -6.68 4.09 22.91
C ALA A 181 -7.14 5.17 23.90
N ARG A 182 -7.61 6.31 23.39
CA ARG A 182 -7.95 7.53 24.15
C ARG A 182 -9.03 7.32 25.20
N PHE A 183 -9.87 6.30 25.03
CA PHE A 183 -10.83 5.87 26.04
C PHE A 183 -10.16 5.32 27.31
N LYS A 184 -8.89 4.90 27.22
CA LYS A 184 -8.11 4.30 28.31
C LYS A 184 -7.04 5.24 28.86
N TYR A 185 -6.20 5.83 28.00
CA TYR A 185 -5.11 6.72 28.41
C TYR A 185 -5.05 7.98 27.54
N PRO A 186 -4.75 9.16 28.12
CA PRO A 186 -4.49 10.37 27.35
C PRO A 186 -3.08 10.31 26.71
N PRO A 187 -2.74 11.25 25.82
CA PRO A 187 -1.34 11.50 25.47
C PRO A 187 -0.49 11.71 26.72
N HIS A 188 0.74 11.19 26.71
CA HIS A 188 1.59 11.22 27.89
C HIS A 188 3.07 11.12 27.55
N TRP A 189 3.88 11.73 28.40
CA TRP A 189 5.33 11.64 28.35
C TRP A 189 5.82 10.41 29.09
N VAL A 190 6.82 9.75 28.54
CA VAL A 190 7.55 8.65 29.19
C VAL A 190 9.05 8.82 29.00
N PRO A 191 9.88 8.38 29.97
CA PRO A 191 11.32 8.28 29.75
C PRO A 191 11.64 7.43 28.51
N LEU A 192 12.53 7.91 27.65
CA LEU A 192 12.89 7.23 26.41
C LEU A 192 13.41 5.81 26.68
N LYS A 193 14.22 5.66 27.73
CA LYS A 193 14.71 4.34 28.18
C LYS A 193 13.57 3.40 28.55
N LEU A 194 12.53 3.89 29.24
CA LEU A 194 11.37 3.08 29.61
C LEU A 194 10.55 2.67 28.38
N LEU A 195 10.38 3.56 27.40
CA LEU A 195 9.75 3.22 26.13
C LEU A 195 10.56 2.17 25.36
N TRP A 196 11.89 2.32 25.30
CA TRP A 196 12.77 1.33 24.70
C TRP A 196 12.62 -0.04 25.37
N ASP A 197 12.64 -0.10 26.70
CA ASP A 197 12.46 -1.35 27.44
C ASP A 197 11.08 -1.98 27.20
N ALA A 198 10.04 -1.14 27.00
CA ALA A 198 8.70 -1.61 26.64
C ALA A 198 8.61 -2.16 25.20
N MET A 199 9.37 -1.59 24.27
CA MET A 199 9.54 -2.12 22.91
C MET A 199 10.43 -3.36 22.88
N ASP A 200 11.39 -3.47 23.81
CA ASP A 200 12.34 -4.58 23.91
C ASP A 200 11.72 -5.84 24.54
N SER A 201 10.47 -6.11 24.18
CA SER A 201 9.67 -7.26 24.58
C SER A 201 9.32 -8.13 23.38
N ILE A 202 9.06 -9.41 23.63
CA ILE A 202 8.63 -10.36 22.61
C ILE A 202 7.11 -10.25 22.44
N ASP A 203 6.66 -10.13 21.19
CA ASP A 203 5.28 -10.30 20.82
C ASP A 203 4.96 -11.80 20.71
N GLN A 204 4.13 -12.31 21.63
CA GLN A 204 3.86 -13.74 21.75
C GLN A 204 3.17 -14.33 20.52
N SER A 205 2.45 -13.51 19.75
CA SER A 205 1.77 -13.96 18.52
C SER A 205 2.75 -14.24 17.36
N THR A 206 3.92 -13.60 17.36
CA THR A 206 4.92 -13.72 16.27
C THR A 206 6.22 -14.35 16.73
N GLY A 207 6.45 -14.46 18.05
CA GLY A 207 7.74 -14.87 18.62
C GLY A 207 8.86 -13.85 18.38
N ARG A 208 8.56 -12.66 17.88
CA ARG A 208 9.55 -11.63 17.51
C ARG A 208 9.51 -10.45 18.45
N ARG A 209 10.63 -9.73 18.54
CA ARG A 209 10.66 -8.47 19.28
C ARG A 209 9.78 -7.42 18.61
N ARG A 210 9.21 -6.53 19.42
CA ARG A 210 8.57 -5.31 18.94
C ARG A 210 9.64 -4.31 18.46
N GLY A 211 9.25 -3.06 18.24
CA GLY A 211 10.11 -2.07 17.62
C GLY A 211 9.36 -0.82 17.18
N PHE A 212 9.86 -0.18 16.14
CA PHE A 212 9.36 1.09 15.65
C PHE A 212 9.55 1.21 14.14
N MET A 213 8.73 2.03 13.51
CA MET A 213 8.86 2.36 12.09
C MET A 213 8.80 3.87 11.89
N LEU A 214 9.61 4.35 10.96
CA LEU A 214 9.61 5.70 10.44
C LEU A 214 8.82 5.68 9.13
N ILE A 215 7.87 6.59 9.01
CA ILE A 215 7.01 6.74 7.84
C ILE A 215 7.19 8.15 7.32
N SER A 216 7.39 8.28 6.01
CA SER A 216 7.57 9.58 5.35
C SER A 216 6.85 9.59 4.00
N ARG A 217 6.53 10.79 3.51
CA ARG A 217 6.03 10.94 2.15
C ARG A 217 7.14 10.56 1.16
N PRO A 218 6.87 9.70 0.16
CA PRO A 218 7.84 9.44 -0.89
C PRO A 218 8.15 10.73 -1.67
N HIS A 219 9.35 10.85 -2.25
CA HIS A 219 9.76 12.04 -3.01
C HIS A 219 8.87 12.36 -4.22
N ARG A 220 8.09 11.39 -4.70
CA ARG A 220 7.03 11.53 -5.71
C ARG A 220 5.92 10.54 -5.39
N GLU A 221 4.67 10.90 -5.70
CA GLU A 221 3.50 10.04 -5.53
C GLU A 221 3.65 8.76 -6.37
N PRO A 222 3.86 7.59 -5.73
CA PRO A 222 3.91 6.32 -6.43
C PRO A 222 2.49 5.79 -6.67
N GLY A 223 2.31 4.98 -7.71
CA GLY A 223 1.00 4.42 -8.03
C GLY A 223 0.11 5.47 -8.67
N LEU A 224 0.48 5.95 -9.86
CA LEU A 224 -0.37 6.84 -10.66
C LEU A 224 -1.36 6.06 -11.52
N LEU A 225 -1.06 4.82 -11.92
CA LEU A 225 -1.97 3.97 -12.69
C LEU A 225 -2.27 2.64 -11.99
N TYR A 226 -1.27 2.03 -11.39
CA TYR A 226 -1.36 0.66 -10.87
C TYR A 226 -1.17 0.68 -9.35
N THR A 227 -2.25 0.31 -8.63
CA THR A 227 -2.22 0.09 -7.19
C THR A 227 -2.89 -1.24 -6.93
N LEU A 228 -2.14 -2.18 -6.36
CA LEU A 228 -2.70 -3.47 -5.96
C LEU A 228 -3.58 -3.29 -4.73
N SER A 229 -4.82 -3.77 -4.81
CA SER A 229 -5.74 -3.84 -3.69
C SER A 229 -5.87 -5.28 -3.25
N CYS A 230 -5.87 -5.50 -1.93
CA CYS A 230 -6.01 -6.84 -1.38
C CYS A 230 -7.44 -7.22 -0.99
N LYS A 231 -8.41 -6.32 -1.25
CA LYS A 231 -9.84 -6.56 -1.00
C LYS A 231 -10.38 -7.82 -1.68
N ASP A 232 -9.66 -8.29 -2.69
CA ASP A 232 -10.06 -9.40 -3.53
C ASP A 232 -8.95 -10.43 -3.53
N GLU A 233 -9.24 -11.64 -3.07
CA GLU A 233 -8.25 -12.72 -2.94
C GLU A 233 -7.60 -13.11 -4.30
N SER A 234 -8.07 -12.59 -5.43
CA SER A 234 -7.44 -12.81 -6.73
C SER A 234 -5.97 -12.41 -6.78
N TRP A 235 -5.54 -11.42 -5.99
CA TRP A 235 -4.12 -11.08 -5.95
C TRP A 235 -3.25 -12.27 -5.49
N ILE A 236 -3.75 -13.17 -4.63
CA ILE A 236 -2.99 -14.30 -4.08
C ILE A 236 -2.61 -15.28 -5.19
N SER A 237 -3.57 -15.65 -6.04
CA SER A 237 -3.31 -16.53 -7.18
C SER A 237 -2.44 -15.85 -8.22
N ILE A 238 -2.64 -14.55 -8.48
CA ILE A 238 -1.84 -13.79 -9.45
C ILE A 238 -0.39 -13.63 -8.98
N ALA A 239 -0.15 -13.28 -7.71
CA ALA A 239 1.19 -13.10 -7.16
C ALA A 239 1.99 -14.42 -7.18
N LYS A 240 1.34 -15.53 -6.78
CA LYS A 240 1.91 -16.87 -6.90
C LYS A 240 2.25 -17.22 -8.35
N TYR A 241 1.29 -17.03 -9.25
CA TYR A 241 1.47 -17.31 -10.66
C TYR A 241 2.66 -16.53 -11.25
N LEU A 242 2.68 -15.21 -11.03
CA LEU A 242 3.71 -14.32 -11.56
C LEU A 242 5.12 -14.65 -11.07
N LYS A 243 5.27 -15.08 -9.81
CA LYS A 243 6.60 -15.29 -9.22
C LYS A 243 7.07 -16.74 -9.24
N GLU A 244 6.16 -17.72 -9.25
CA GLU A 244 6.52 -19.14 -9.17
C GLU A 244 6.25 -19.87 -10.48
N ASP A 245 5.07 -19.66 -11.06
CA ASP A 245 4.64 -20.42 -12.22
C ASP A 245 5.27 -19.85 -13.50
N VAL A 246 5.32 -18.52 -13.67
CA VAL A 246 5.96 -17.91 -14.86
C VAL A 246 7.40 -18.36 -15.05
N PRO A 247 8.32 -18.29 -14.06
CA PRO A 247 9.68 -18.80 -14.25
C PRO A 247 9.72 -20.30 -14.62
N ARG A 248 8.86 -21.12 -14.00
CA ARG A 248 8.79 -22.57 -14.27
C ARG A 248 8.26 -22.85 -15.67
N LEU A 249 7.23 -22.13 -16.11
CA LEU A 249 6.62 -22.27 -17.42
C LEU A 249 7.62 -21.90 -18.52
N VAL A 250 8.32 -20.78 -18.36
CA VAL A 250 9.35 -20.33 -19.30
C VAL A 250 10.54 -21.30 -19.35
N SER A 251 10.90 -21.92 -18.22
CA SER A 251 12.00 -22.91 -18.17
C SER A 251 11.63 -24.28 -18.78
N SER A 252 10.37 -24.70 -18.63
CA SER A 252 9.92 -26.05 -18.99
C SER A 252 9.35 -26.15 -20.41
N GLN A 253 8.76 -25.08 -20.94
CA GLN A 253 8.19 -25.07 -22.28
C GLN A 253 9.23 -24.65 -23.34
N HIS A 254 8.99 -25.07 -24.59
CA HIS A 254 9.77 -24.59 -25.71
C HIS A 254 9.33 -23.15 -26.07
N VAL A 255 10.23 -22.20 -25.83
CA VAL A 255 10.10 -20.79 -26.15
C VAL A 255 11.28 -20.36 -27.03
N ASP A 256 10.99 -19.98 -28.26
CA ASP A 256 11.95 -19.61 -29.31
C ASP A 256 11.78 -18.16 -29.81
N THR A 257 10.68 -17.52 -29.42
CA THR A 257 10.30 -16.15 -29.81
C THR A 257 9.66 -15.41 -28.63
N ILE A 258 9.67 -14.07 -28.66
CA ILE A 258 9.01 -13.24 -27.65
C ILE A 258 7.51 -13.51 -27.63
N GLU A 259 6.87 -13.61 -28.78
CA GLU A 259 5.44 -13.93 -28.91
C GLU A 259 5.12 -15.31 -28.30
N ARG A 260 6.02 -16.29 -28.41
CA ARG A 260 5.83 -17.59 -27.76
C ARG A 260 5.94 -17.50 -26.24
N ILE A 261 6.85 -16.69 -25.71
CA ILE A 261 6.92 -16.41 -24.26
C ILE A 261 5.61 -15.78 -23.79
N LEU A 262 5.14 -14.74 -24.50
CA LEU A 262 3.87 -14.06 -24.18
C LEU A 262 2.69 -15.04 -24.22
N TYR A 263 2.64 -15.94 -25.21
CA TYR A 263 1.62 -16.99 -25.28
C TYR A 263 1.65 -17.92 -24.07
N VAL A 264 2.83 -18.42 -23.68
CA VAL A 264 2.98 -19.33 -22.53
C VAL A 264 2.54 -18.65 -21.24
N VAL A 265 2.92 -17.40 -21.04
CA VAL A 265 2.47 -16.62 -19.88
C VAL A 265 0.95 -16.42 -19.95
N PHE A 266 0.46 -15.79 -21.01
CA PHE A 266 -0.95 -15.42 -21.12
C PHE A 266 -1.92 -16.61 -21.01
N LYS A 267 -1.62 -17.73 -21.67
CA LYS A 267 -2.46 -18.94 -21.64
C LYS A 267 -2.62 -19.54 -20.25
N SER A 268 -1.61 -19.38 -19.40
CA SER A 268 -1.58 -19.95 -18.05
C SER A 268 -2.05 -18.97 -16.96
N LEU A 269 -2.57 -17.79 -17.34
CA LEU A 269 -3.11 -16.84 -16.39
C LEU A 269 -4.25 -17.46 -15.55
N PRO A 270 -4.28 -17.24 -14.22
CA PRO A 270 -5.37 -17.71 -13.37
C PRO A 270 -6.73 -17.17 -13.81
N ALA A 271 -7.80 -17.96 -13.60
CA ALA A 271 -9.15 -17.62 -14.05
C ALA A 271 -9.67 -16.27 -13.49
N ASN A 272 -9.24 -15.91 -12.29
CA ASN A 272 -9.59 -14.66 -11.62
C ASN A 272 -8.73 -13.46 -12.04
N PHE A 273 -7.91 -13.57 -13.09
CA PHE A 273 -7.11 -12.44 -13.60
C PHE A 273 -7.96 -11.26 -14.06
N ASN A 274 -9.16 -11.50 -14.61
CA ASN A 274 -10.08 -10.42 -15.00
C ASN A 274 -10.55 -9.60 -13.80
N GLN A 275 -10.79 -10.25 -12.66
CA GLN A 275 -11.14 -9.59 -11.40
C GLN A 275 -9.97 -8.75 -10.88
N PHE A 276 -8.76 -9.28 -10.98
CA PHE A 276 -7.53 -8.54 -10.65
C PHE A 276 -7.30 -7.30 -11.53
N ILE A 277 -7.47 -7.42 -12.86
CA ILE A 277 -7.42 -6.26 -13.79
C ILE A 277 -8.48 -5.24 -13.41
N LYS A 278 -9.72 -5.70 -13.18
CA LYS A 278 -10.85 -4.86 -12.79
C LYS A 278 -10.48 -4.04 -11.56
N TRP A 279 -9.91 -4.65 -10.52
CA TRP A 279 -9.49 -3.90 -9.32
C TRP A 279 -8.34 -2.92 -9.56
N MET A 280 -7.35 -3.25 -10.40
CA MET A 280 -6.30 -2.28 -10.73
C MET A 280 -6.81 -1.09 -11.55
N ALA A 281 -7.78 -1.29 -12.45
CA ALA A 281 -8.31 -0.25 -13.32
C ALA A 281 -9.50 0.53 -12.73
N GLU A 282 -10.43 -0.14 -12.03
CA GLU A 282 -11.67 0.45 -11.48
C GLU A 282 -11.42 1.40 -10.32
N ILE A 283 -10.38 1.18 -9.51
CA ILE A 283 -10.01 2.09 -8.41
C ILE A 283 -9.91 3.54 -8.91
N ARG A 284 -9.64 3.76 -10.21
CA ARG A 284 -9.45 5.08 -10.82
C ARG A 284 -10.54 5.51 -11.82
N ARG A 285 -11.33 4.59 -12.40
CA ARG A 285 -12.43 4.95 -13.34
C ARG A 285 -13.52 5.79 -12.70
N THR A 286 -13.86 5.52 -11.44
CA THR A 286 -14.96 6.20 -10.73
C THR A 286 -14.59 7.62 -10.27
N GLU A 287 -13.33 8.04 -10.43
CA GLU A 287 -12.87 9.40 -10.09
C GLU A 287 -13.11 10.40 -11.23
N ASP A 288 -12.92 9.98 -12.48
CA ASP A 288 -12.69 10.92 -13.59
C ASP A 288 -13.94 11.28 -14.43
N VAL A 289 -15.13 10.73 -14.11
CA VAL A 289 -16.38 10.99 -14.86
C VAL A 289 -16.97 12.37 -14.56
N ASN A 290 -16.56 13.04 -13.48
CA ASN A 290 -17.12 14.34 -13.10
C ASN A 290 -16.45 15.51 -13.84
N GLN A 291 -17.26 16.37 -14.45
CA GLN A 291 -16.78 17.57 -15.17
C GLN A 291 -16.12 18.63 -14.24
N ASN A 292 -16.33 18.54 -12.92
CA ASN A 292 -15.84 19.50 -11.92
C ASN A 292 -14.56 19.05 -11.21
N LEU A 293 -13.57 18.52 -11.94
CA LEU A 293 -12.27 18.19 -11.36
C LEU A 293 -11.53 19.45 -10.87
N SER A 294 -11.00 19.39 -9.65
CA SER A 294 -10.06 20.36 -9.09
C SER A 294 -8.78 20.46 -9.93
N SER A 295 -7.99 21.51 -9.72
CA SER A 295 -6.69 21.68 -10.41
C SER A 295 -5.73 20.53 -10.12
N GLU A 296 -5.76 20.01 -8.88
CA GLU A 296 -4.96 18.86 -8.45
C GLU A 296 -5.38 17.59 -9.19
N GLU A 297 -6.67 17.30 -9.26
CA GLU A 297 -7.21 16.14 -9.99
C GLU A 297 -6.88 16.23 -11.50
N LYS A 298 -6.97 17.41 -12.11
CA LYS A 298 -6.55 17.63 -13.51
C LYS A 298 -5.06 17.36 -13.72
N SER A 299 -4.21 17.80 -12.79
CA SER A 299 -2.76 17.53 -12.83
C SER A 299 -2.47 16.03 -12.72
N ARG A 300 -3.14 15.34 -11.79
CA ARG A 300 -3.05 13.88 -11.64
C ARG A 300 -3.50 13.17 -12.91
N LEU A 301 -4.62 13.56 -13.50
CA LEU A 301 -5.13 12.98 -14.74
C LEU A 301 -4.13 13.14 -15.90
N LYS A 302 -3.49 14.31 -16.01
CA LYS A 302 -2.45 14.54 -17.02
C LYS A 302 -1.24 13.62 -16.81
N LEU A 303 -0.82 13.39 -15.57
CA LEU A 303 0.25 12.45 -15.25
C LEU A 303 -0.16 10.99 -15.53
N LYS A 304 -1.42 10.61 -15.26
CA LYS A 304 -1.97 9.29 -15.62
C LYS A 304 -1.87 9.05 -17.13
N GLN A 305 -2.32 10.03 -17.92
CA GLN A 305 -2.27 9.96 -19.40
C GLN A 305 -0.84 9.86 -19.93
N GLU A 306 0.08 10.66 -19.39
CA GLU A 306 1.48 10.62 -19.76
C GLU A 306 2.12 9.27 -19.42
N LEU A 307 1.86 8.74 -18.22
CA LEU A 307 2.37 7.43 -17.81
C LEU A 307 1.79 6.30 -18.69
N LEU A 308 0.50 6.36 -19.03
CA LEU A 308 -0.14 5.37 -19.90
C LEU A 308 0.49 5.39 -21.28
N LYS A 309 0.70 6.58 -21.84
CA LYS A 309 1.43 6.76 -23.09
C LYS A 309 2.84 6.18 -23.03
N GLN A 310 3.58 6.39 -21.94
CA GLN A 310 4.92 5.82 -21.77
C GLN A 310 4.90 4.29 -21.74
N VAL A 311 3.87 3.67 -21.13
CA VAL A 311 3.68 2.20 -21.18
C VAL A 311 3.49 1.75 -22.64
N GLN A 312 2.63 2.44 -23.38
CA GLN A 312 2.29 2.11 -24.77
C GLN A 312 3.45 2.32 -25.76
N GLU A 313 4.36 3.25 -25.45
CA GLU A 313 5.56 3.51 -26.25
C GLU A 313 6.68 2.47 -26.03
N THR A 314 6.57 1.62 -25.00
CA THR A 314 7.58 0.57 -24.76
C THR A 314 7.61 -0.45 -25.90
N LYS A 315 8.81 -0.98 -26.18
CA LYS A 315 8.95 -2.08 -27.15
C LYS A 315 8.19 -3.33 -26.71
N LEU A 316 8.15 -3.60 -25.41
CA LEU A 316 7.40 -4.72 -24.85
C LEU A 316 5.90 -4.60 -25.14
N PHE A 317 5.32 -3.39 -24.97
CA PHE A 317 3.92 -3.15 -25.31
C PHE A 317 3.63 -3.50 -26.77
N LYS A 318 4.51 -3.14 -27.71
CA LYS A 318 4.31 -3.48 -29.14
C LYS A 318 4.23 -4.99 -29.39
N HIS A 319 5.04 -5.80 -28.68
CA HIS A 319 4.93 -7.26 -28.76
C HIS A 319 3.62 -7.76 -28.11
N VAL A 320 3.25 -7.22 -26.95
CA VAL A 320 2.01 -7.57 -26.24
C VAL A 320 0.79 -7.25 -27.09
N ASP A 321 0.73 -6.05 -27.67
CA ASP A 321 -0.36 -5.57 -28.49
C ASP A 321 -0.54 -6.44 -29.74
N LYS A 322 0.55 -6.67 -30.48
CA LYS A 322 0.58 -7.58 -31.64
C LYS A 322 0.11 -9.00 -31.28
N PHE A 323 0.62 -9.55 -30.17
CA PHE A 323 0.25 -10.88 -29.69
C PHE A 323 -1.23 -10.96 -29.34
N LEU A 324 -1.74 -10.04 -28.52
CA LEU A 324 -3.13 -10.08 -28.07
C LEU A 324 -4.09 -9.83 -29.23
N SER A 325 -3.77 -8.93 -30.17
CA SER A 325 -4.56 -8.77 -31.40
C SER A 325 -4.71 -10.09 -32.17
N SER A 326 -3.63 -10.86 -32.35
CA SER A 326 -3.73 -12.17 -33.01
C SER A 326 -4.53 -13.20 -32.21
N VAL A 327 -4.41 -13.21 -30.88
CA VAL A 327 -5.16 -14.14 -30.03
C VAL A 327 -6.66 -13.85 -30.08
N TYR A 328 -7.04 -12.57 -30.13
CA TYR A 328 -8.44 -12.17 -30.27
C TYR A 328 -9.00 -12.48 -31.66
N GLU A 329 -8.22 -12.32 -32.73
CA GLU A 329 -8.62 -12.71 -34.09
C GLU A 329 -8.83 -14.23 -34.21
N ASP A 330 -7.92 -15.04 -33.67
CA ASP A 330 -8.00 -16.51 -33.74
C ASP A 330 -9.06 -17.12 -32.81
N ASN A 331 -9.33 -16.49 -31.66
CA ASN A 331 -10.28 -16.99 -30.65
C ASN A 331 -11.62 -16.26 -30.65
N LEU A 332 -11.95 -15.48 -31.68
CA LEU A 332 -13.25 -14.79 -31.78
C LEU A 332 -14.46 -15.75 -31.57
N PRO A 333 -14.42 -17.04 -31.99
CA PRO A 333 -15.46 -18.00 -31.62
C PRO A 333 -15.43 -18.47 -30.16
N TYR A 334 -14.25 -18.58 -29.54
CA TYR A 334 -14.07 -19.12 -28.19
C TYR A 334 -14.27 -18.08 -27.08
N VAL A 335 -13.85 -16.83 -27.31
CA VAL A 335 -14.07 -15.71 -26.37
C VAL A 335 -15.55 -15.33 -26.32
N ALA A 336 -16.26 -15.40 -27.45
CA ALA A 336 -17.71 -15.23 -27.49
C ALA A 336 -18.43 -16.30 -26.63
N ALA A 337 -17.95 -17.55 -26.65
CA ALA A 337 -18.52 -18.62 -25.82
C ALA A 337 -18.22 -18.45 -24.32
N LYS A 338 -17.01 -18.00 -23.95
CA LYS A 338 -16.63 -17.85 -22.53
C LYS A 338 -17.28 -16.64 -21.86
N VAL A 339 -17.47 -15.54 -22.59
CA VAL A 339 -18.21 -14.37 -22.08
C VAL A 339 -19.71 -14.69 -21.91
N TYR A 340 -20.25 -15.61 -22.69
CA TYR A 340 -21.65 -16.04 -22.55
C TYR A 340 -21.89 -16.97 -21.35
N CYS A 341 -20.90 -17.73 -20.90
CA CYS A 341 -21.08 -18.68 -19.80
C CYS A 341 -20.86 -18.10 -18.39
N ASP A 342 -20.14 -16.98 -18.23
CA ASP A 342 -19.93 -16.34 -16.91
C ASP A 342 -20.93 -15.18 -16.64
N GLY A 343 -21.87 -14.91 -17.57
CA GLY A 343 -22.70 -13.71 -17.54
C GLY A 343 -24.06 -13.80 -16.83
N ASP A 344 -24.56 -14.98 -16.49
CA ASP A 344 -26.01 -15.16 -16.22
C ASP A 344 -26.48 -14.96 -14.77
N GLU A 345 -25.63 -14.53 -13.82
CA GLU A 345 -26.08 -14.32 -12.43
C GLU A 345 -25.99 -12.89 -11.85
N ILE A 346 -25.57 -11.86 -12.61
CA ILE A 346 -25.41 -10.51 -12.00
C ILE A 346 -26.14 -9.36 -12.73
N LEU A 347 -26.86 -9.59 -13.84
CA LEU A 347 -27.54 -8.49 -14.55
C LEU A 347 -29.04 -8.72 -14.79
N SER A 348 -29.76 -9.21 -13.78
CA SER A 348 -31.23 -9.06 -13.71
C SER A 348 -31.58 -7.68 -13.16
N GLY A 349 -31.41 -6.65 -14.00
CA GLY A 349 -31.80 -5.29 -13.65
C GLY A 349 -31.32 -4.33 -14.71
N TYR A 350 -32.29 -3.70 -15.39
CA TYR A 350 -32.15 -2.78 -16.52
C TYR A 350 -32.10 -3.46 -17.88
N GLU A 351 -33.31 -3.73 -18.38
CA GLU A 351 -33.64 -3.75 -19.79
C GLU A 351 -33.12 -2.48 -20.47
N SER A 352 -32.10 -2.63 -21.32
CA SER A 352 -31.87 -1.72 -22.41
C SER A 352 -31.31 -2.52 -23.58
N ASP A 353 -32.08 -2.50 -24.67
CA ASP A 353 -31.77 -3.05 -25.98
C ASP A 353 -30.37 -2.64 -26.49
N GLU A 354 -29.85 -3.49 -27.39
CA GLU A 354 -28.61 -3.34 -28.17
C GLU A 354 -27.32 -3.91 -27.56
N SER A 355 -27.26 -5.25 -27.62
CA SER A 355 -26.13 -6.07 -28.07
C SER A 355 -24.70 -5.68 -27.64
N CYS A 356 -24.23 -6.41 -26.62
CA CYS A 356 -22.87 -6.93 -26.45
C CYS A 356 -21.71 -6.01 -26.92
N CYS A 357 -21.13 -5.31 -25.93
CA CYS A 357 -19.96 -4.44 -26.05
C CYS A 357 -18.78 -5.13 -26.74
N LYS A 358 -18.67 -4.98 -28.06
CA LYS A 358 -17.39 -5.05 -28.76
C LYS A 358 -16.65 -3.73 -28.50
N GLU A 359 -15.35 -3.84 -28.24
CA GLU A 359 -14.38 -2.75 -28.14
C GLU A 359 -14.25 -2.09 -26.76
N THR A 360 -13.32 -2.62 -25.96
CA THR A 360 -12.57 -1.89 -24.91
C THR A 360 -11.67 -0.78 -25.47
N CYS A 361 -11.82 -0.39 -26.74
CA CYS A 361 -11.21 0.80 -27.32
C CYS A 361 -12.29 1.87 -27.41
N VAL A 362 -12.19 2.86 -26.53
CA VAL A 362 -12.96 4.10 -26.51
C VAL A 362 -13.17 4.64 -27.94
N LYS A 363 -14.33 4.39 -28.55
CA LYS A 363 -14.79 5.14 -29.71
C LYS A 363 -15.75 6.21 -29.24
N CYS A 364 -15.33 7.44 -29.50
CA CYS A 364 -15.99 8.70 -29.23
C CYS A 364 -17.52 8.62 -29.19
N ILE A 365 -18.10 8.82 -28.01
CA ILE A 365 -19.49 9.27 -27.92
C ILE A 365 -19.48 10.68 -28.51
N LYS A 366 -19.92 10.81 -29.77
CA LYS A 366 -20.26 12.11 -30.36
C LYS A 366 -21.52 12.59 -29.63
N GLY A 367 -21.34 13.21 -28.47
CA GLY A 367 -22.38 14.03 -27.86
C GLY A 367 -22.72 15.16 -28.83
N LEU A 368 -23.97 15.23 -29.24
CA LEU A 368 -24.53 16.38 -29.95
C LEU A 368 -24.47 17.60 -29.01
N GLY A 369 -23.40 18.39 -29.13
CA GLY A 369 -23.21 19.63 -28.37
C GLY A 369 -21.72 19.91 -28.18
N GLU A 370 -21.26 21.11 -28.52
CA GLU A 370 -19.85 21.53 -28.56
C GLU A 370 -19.12 21.63 -27.21
N GLU A 371 -19.45 20.78 -26.24
CA GLU A 371 -18.64 20.62 -25.04
C GLU A 371 -17.57 19.56 -25.28
N LYS A 372 -16.29 19.99 -25.30
CA LYS A 372 -15.12 19.11 -25.37
C LYS A 372 -15.09 18.18 -24.16
N VAL A 373 -15.78 17.04 -24.24
CA VAL A 373 -15.64 15.95 -23.27
C VAL A 373 -14.20 15.44 -23.37
N THR A 374 -13.41 15.68 -22.33
CA THR A 374 -12.05 15.14 -22.26
C THR A 374 -12.16 13.65 -21.99
N VAL A 375 -12.03 12.84 -23.02
CA VAL A 375 -12.17 11.39 -22.88
C VAL A 375 -10.92 10.85 -22.19
N VAL A 376 -11.09 10.33 -20.97
CA VAL A 376 -10.00 9.75 -20.19
C VAL A 376 -9.67 8.36 -20.72
N ALA A 377 -8.45 8.20 -21.24
CA ALA A 377 -7.92 6.89 -21.61
C ALA A 377 -7.60 6.09 -20.33
N TYR A 378 -8.27 4.95 -20.17
CA TYR A 378 -8.02 4.02 -19.08
C TYR A 378 -7.08 2.91 -19.53
N PRO A 379 -6.29 2.33 -18.60
CA PRO A 379 -5.46 1.18 -18.93
C PRO A 379 -6.35 0.02 -19.39
N SER A 380 -6.08 -0.45 -20.60
CA SER A 380 -6.62 -1.66 -21.20
C SER A 380 -5.95 -2.91 -20.60
N GLY A 381 -6.45 -4.09 -20.96
CA GLY A 381 -5.80 -5.35 -20.60
C GLY A 381 -4.35 -5.43 -21.10
N ASN A 382 -4.07 -4.86 -22.28
CA ASN A 382 -2.72 -4.83 -22.87
C ASN A 382 -1.77 -3.98 -22.03
N ASP A 383 -2.24 -2.81 -21.57
CA ASP A 383 -1.46 -1.90 -20.72
C ASP A 383 -1.12 -2.56 -19.38
N VAL A 384 -2.12 -3.18 -18.75
CA VAL A 384 -1.94 -3.88 -17.48
C VAL A 384 -1.00 -5.07 -17.62
N PHE A 385 -1.18 -5.91 -18.64
CA PHE A 385 -0.33 -7.07 -18.86
C PHE A 385 1.12 -6.65 -19.11
N THR A 386 1.33 -5.60 -19.90
CA THR A 386 2.66 -5.02 -20.11
C THR A 386 3.28 -4.53 -18.80
N ALA A 387 2.53 -3.76 -17.99
CA ALA A 387 3.02 -3.26 -16.71
C ALA A 387 3.40 -4.38 -15.74
N LEU A 388 2.62 -5.46 -15.70
CA LEU A 388 2.94 -6.64 -14.88
C LEU A 388 4.23 -7.31 -15.34
N LEU A 389 4.42 -7.48 -16.66
CA LEU A 389 5.65 -8.07 -17.21
C LEU A 389 6.88 -7.20 -16.92
N LEU A 390 6.77 -5.87 -16.99
CA LEU A 390 7.83 -4.94 -16.60
C LEU A 390 8.15 -5.04 -15.10
N ALA A 391 7.13 -5.25 -14.27
CA ALA A 391 7.28 -5.38 -12.82
C ALA A 391 7.95 -6.70 -12.41
N LEU A 392 7.95 -7.73 -13.26
CA LEU A 392 8.65 -8.99 -12.98
C LEU A 392 10.18 -8.78 -12.87
N PRO A 393 10.85 -9.37 -11.87
CA PRO A 393 12.30 -9.27 -11.75
C PRO A 393 13.04 -9.90 -12.94
N PRO A 394 14.22 -9.39 -13.35
CA PRO A 394 14.97 -9.95 -14.49
C PRO A 394 15.30 -11.45 -14.36
N GLN A 395 15.49 -11.94 -13.14
CA GLN A 395 15.74 -13.36 -12.85
C GLN A 395 14.57 -14.28 -13.20
N THR A 396 13.33 -13.76 -13.31
CA THR A 396 12.15 -14.52 -13.74
C THR A 396 12.37 -15.21 -15.08
N TRP A 397 13.18 -14.61 -15.95
CA TRP A 397 13.41 -15.05 -17.32
C TRP A 397 14.67 -15.92 -17.48
N SER A 398 15.41 -16.18 -16.40
CA SER A 398 16.70 -16.90 -16.45
C SER A 398 16.61 -18.34 -16.99
N GLY A 399 15.42 -18.93 -17.03
CA GLY A 399 15.16 -20.26 -17.58
C GLY A 399 15.12 -20.34 -19.11
N ILE A 400 15.10 -19.21 -19.83
CA ILE A 400 15.12 -19.20 -21.30
C ILE A 400 16.45 -19.79 -21.78
N LYS A 401 16.38 -20.88 -22.56
CA LYS A 401 17.56 -21.63 -23.02
C LYS A 401 18.33 -20.88 -24.12
N ASP A 402 17.60 -20.29 -25.06
CA ASP A 402 18.20 -19.46 -26.11
C ASP A 402 18.77 -18.17 -25.51
N GLN A 403 20.09 -18.01 -25.60
CA GLN A 403 20.78 -16.85 -25.03
C GLN A 403 20.45 -15.55 -25.78
N SER A 404 20.22 -15.60 -27.09
CA SER A 404 19.83 -14.41 -27.86
C SER A 404 18.46 -13.94 -27.40
N LEU A 405 17.49 -14.86 -27.30
CA LEU A 405 16.13 -14.56 -26.82
C LEU A 405 16.12 -14.07 -25.37
N LEU A 406 16.95 -14.65 -24.50
CA LEU A 406 17.10 -14.20 -23.12
C LEU A 406 17.60 -12.75 -23.06
N GLN A 407 18.59 -12.38 -23.87
CA GLN A 407 19.11 -11.01 -23.91
C GLN A 407 18.08 -10.04 -24.48
N GLU A 408 17.33 -10.44 -25.51
CA GLU A 408 16.22 -9.65 -26.05
C GLU A 408 15.16 -9.40 -24.98
N MET A 409 14.72 -10.43 -24.27
CA MET A 409 13.75 -10.28 -23.18
C MET A 409 14.27 -9.38 -22.05
N LYS A 410 15.54 -9.54 -21.66
CA LYS A 410 16.20 -8.65 -20.67
C LYS A 410 16.24 -7.20 -21.12
N GLN A 411 16.44 -6.94 -22.41
CA GLN A 411 16.39 -5.59 -22.96
C GLN A 411 14.97 -5.02 -22.94
N LEU A 412 13.95 -5.83 -23.27
CA LEU A 412 12.54 -5.40 -23.27
C LEU A 412 12.03 -4.99 -21.88
N ILE A 413 12.48 -5.67 -20.83
CA ILE A 413 12.09 -5.37 -19.44
C ILE A 413 13.06 -4.42 -18.73
N SER A 414 14.15 -4.01 -19.38
CA SER A 414 15.19 -3.19 -18.76
C SER A 414 14.62 -1.83 -18.37
N MET A 415 14.69 -1.50 -17.08
CA MET A 415 14.21 -0.21 -16.59
C MET A 415 15.10 0.97 -17.02
N VAL A 416 16.38 0.72 -17.31
CA VAL A 416 17.37 1.76 -17.61
C VAL A 416 16.99 2.57 -18.87
N SER A 417 16.28 1.96 -19.81
CA SER A 417 15.82 2.60 -21.04
C SER A 417 14.49 3.36 -20.90
N HIS A 418 13.77 3.19 -19.79
CA HIS A 418 12.44 3.79 -19.62
C HIS A 418 12.52 5.19 -19.02
N PRO A 419 11.55 6.09 -19.30
CA PRO A 419 11.48 7.38 -18.63
C PRO A 419 11.27 7.23 -17.11
N THR A 420 11.73 8.20 -16.32
CA THR A 420 11.70 8.14 -14.84
C THR A 420 10.31 7.87 -14.27
N LEU A 421 9.25 8.43 -14.89
CA LEU A 421 7.87 8.24 -14.42
C LEU A 421 7.45 6.77 -14.52
N LEU A 422 7.66 6.14 -15.68
CA LEU A 422 7.42 4.71 -15.88
C LEU A 422 8.29 3.84 -14.96
N GLN A 423 9.58 4.16 -14.79
CA GLN A 423 10.44 3.41 -13.87
C GLN A 423 9.89 3.40 -12.44
N GLN A 424 9.42 4.55 -11.95
CA GLN A 424 8.87 4.69 -10.61
C GLN A 424 7.59 3.88 -10.42
N GLU A 425 6.72 3.88 -11.42
CA GLU A 425 5.49 3.09 -11.41
C GLU A 425 5.77 1.58 -11.43
N VAL A 426 6.67 1.13 -12.30
CA VAL A 426 7.09 -0.28 -12.39
C VAL A 426 7.73 -0.74 -11.08
N LEU A 427 8.60 0.09 -10.48
CA LEU A 427 9.20 -0.19 -9.17
C LEU A 427 8.16 -0.20 -8.04
N HIS A 428 7.13 0.64 -8.11
CA HIS A 428 6.02 0.60 -7.15
C HIS A 428 5.24 -0.72 -7.27
N LEU A 429 4.84 -1.09 -8.49
CA LEU A 429 4.11 -2.32 -8.76
C LEU A 429 4.92 -3.57 -8.37
N ARG A 430 6.23 -3.59 -8.67
CA ARG A 430 7.15 -4.66 -8.25
C ARG A 430 7.18 -4.81 -6.73
N ARG A 431 7.35 -3.71 -6.00
CA ARG A 431 7.35 -3.72 -4.52
C ARG A 431 6.03 -4.25 -3.97
N GLN A 432 4.89 -3.83 -4.54
CA GLN A 432 3.58 -4.34 -4.14
C GLN A 432 3.48 -5.86 -4.36
N LEU A 433 3.88 -6.38 -5.54
CA LEU A 433 3.87 -7.83 -5.81
C LEU A 433 4.75 -8.62 -4.83
N GLU A 434 5.92 -8.11 -4.48
CA GLU A 434 6.83 -8.78 -3.54
C GLU A 434 6.30 -8.78 -2.12
N MET A 435 5.67 -7.68 -1.70
CA MET A 435 5.02 -7.58 -0.40
C MET A 435 3.83 -8.52 -0.27
N LEU A 436 2.99 -8.55 -1.29
CA LEU A 436 1.87 -9.49 -1.39
C LEU A 436 2.35 -10.94 -1.25
N LYS A 437 3.44 -11.31 -1.93
CA LYS A 437 4.02 -12.63 -1.74
C LYS A 437 4.46 -12.88 -0.30
N ARG A 438 5.16 -11.94 0.35
CA ARG A 438 5.57 -12.12 1.75
C ARG A 438 4.37 -12.39 2.64
N CYS A 439 3.27 -11.67 2.40
CA CYS A 439 2.01 -11.91 3.09
C CYS A 439 1.43 -13.31 2.83
N GLN A 440 1.45 -13.77 1.58
CA GLN A 440 1.02 -15.13 1.25
C GLN A 440 1.88 -16.21 1.95
N GLU A 441 3.18 -15.96 2.12
CA GLU A 441 4.10 -16.87 2.79
C GLU A 441 4.11 -16.71 4.33
N ASN A 442 3.30 -15.80 4.90
CA ASN A 442 3.36 -15.38 6.31
C ASN A 442 4.77 -14.92 6.76
N LYS A 443 5.50 -14.26 5.86
CA LYS A 443 6.88 -13.79 6.05
C LYS A 443 7.00 -12.28 6.28
N GLU A 444 5.90 -11.56 6.36
CA GLU A 444 5.88 -10.12 6.67
C GLU A 444 6.48 -9.81 8.04
N ASP A 445 6.36 -10.74 8.99
CA ASP A 445 7.05 -10.64 10.26
C ASP A 445 8.53 -11.05 10.16
N GLU A 446 8.92 -11.78 9.11
CA GLU A 446 10.30 -12.19 8.87
C GLU A 446 11.22 -11.05 8.44
N GLU A 447 10.79 -10.30 7.42
CA GLU A 447 11.56 -9.27 6.75
C GLU A 447 10.79 -7.94 6.77
N LEU A 448 11.29 -6.95 7.53
CA LEU A 448 10.64 -5.63 7.63
C LEU A 448 11.06 -4.66 6.52
N SER A 449 12.21 -4.88 5.90
CA SER A 449 12.71 -3.98 4.87
C SER A 449 11.79 -4.03 3.65
N ALA A 450 11.51 -2.88 3.05
CA ALA A 450 10.90 -2.82 1.71
C ALA A 450 11.63 -3.81 0.79
N PRO A 451 10.93 -4.62 0.00
CA PRO A 451 11.60 -5.43 -0.98
C PRO A 451 12.29 -4.50 -1.99
N ALA A 452 13.52 -4.88 -2.39
CA ALA A 452 14.51 -4.00 -2.99
C ALA A 452 14.15 -3.53 -4.41
#